data_AF-A0A1X0J244-F1
#
_entry.id   AF-A0A1X0J244-F1
#
_cell.length_a   1.000
_cell.length_b   1.000
_cell.length_c   1.000
_cell.angle_alpha   90.00
_cell.angle_beta   90.00
_cell.angle_gamma   90.00
#
_symmetry.space_group_name_H-M   'P 1'
#
loop_
_entity.id
_entity.type
_entity.pdbx_description
1 polymer ?
#
loop_
_entity_poly.entity_id
_entity_poly.type
_entity_poly.pdbx_seq_one_letter_code
_entity_poly.pdbx_strand_id
1 'polypeptide(L)'
;MPAHVLTQLRYETEVYRNAVTLVECRLVDLDRPDGEWFRIPFARLRFTRSRGWELYWSDRNSRFHAYESLDPTDEVDVLLREISEDPTCIFFG
;
A
#
# COMPACT_ATOMS: atom_id res chain seq x y z
N MET A 1 -5.01 -10.63 -17.21
CA MET A 1 -6.10 -9.85 -16.55
C MET A 1 -6.84 -9.05 -17.63
N PRO A 2 -8.19 -9.07 -17.70
CA PRO A 2 -8.92 -8.32 -18.73
C PRO A 2 -8.96 -6.82 -18.40
N ALA A 3 -8.91 -5.98 -19.44
CA ALA A 3 -8.81 -4.52 -19.30
C ALA A 3 -10.01 -3.82 -18.62
N HIS A 4 -11.19 -4.47 -18.56
CA HIS A 4 -12.37 -3.90 -17.91
C HIS A 4 -12.33 -3.95 -16.37
N VAL A 5 -11.37 -4.69 -15.79
CA VAL A 5 -11.15 -4.74 -14.32
C VAL A 5 -10.33 -3.53 -13.86
N LEU A 6 -9.52 -2.93 -14.75
CA LEU A 6 -8.65 -1.80 -14.40
C LEU A 6 -9.42 -0.49 -14.14
N THR A 7 -10.66 -0.36 -14.62
CA THR A 7 -11.53 0.78 -14.28
C THR A 7 -12.09 0.69 -12.85
N GLN A 8 -11.86 -0.44 -12.15
CA GLN A 8 -12.52 -0.83 -10.89
C GLN A 8 -11.56 -0.82 -9.68
N LEU A 9 -10.27 -0.61 -9.94
CA LEU A 9 -9.19 -0.61 -8.96
C LEU A 9 -8.39 0.68 -9.11
N ARG A 10 -8.25 1.44 -8.01
CA ARG A 10 -7.34 2.59 -7.98
C ARG A 10 -6.44 2.49 -6.76
N TYR A 11 -5.20 2.94 -6.92
CA TYR A 11 -4.28 3.10 -5.82
C TYR A 11 -4.27 4.56 -5.38
N GLU A 12 -4.47 4.78 -4.10
CA GLU A 12 -4.38 6.06 -3.44
C GLU A 12 -3.19 6.09 -2.48
N THR A 13 -2.75 7.31 -2.17
CA THR A 13 -1.75 7.55 -1.13
C THR A 13 -2.34 8.45 -0.06
N GLU A 14 -2.28 8.03 1.20
CA GLU A 14 -2.61 8.88 2.34
C GLU A 14 -1.33 9.34 3.03
N VAL A 15 -1.12 10.64 3.07
CA VAL A 15 0.05 11.24 3.72
C VAL A 15 -0.37 11.81 5.08
N TYR A 16 0.28 11.34 6.14
CA TYR A 16 0.08 11.87 7.49
C TYR A 16 1.40 11.93 8.26
N ARG A 17 1.77 13.13 8.72
CA ARG A 17 3.03 13.42 9.42
C ARG A 17 4.25 12.95 8.61
N ASN A 18 4.91 11.90 9.08
CA ASN A 18 6.10 11.29 8.52
C ASN A 18 5.79 9.92 7.88
N ALA A 19 4.53 9.64 7.57
CA ALA A 19 4.11 8.39 6.97
C ALA A 19 3.32 8.61 5.68
N VAL A 20 3.55 7.71 4.73
CA VAL A 20 2.77 7.56 3.49
C VAL A 20 2.16 6.17 3.52
N THR A 21 0.83 6.09 3.48
CA THR A 21 0.10 4.82 3.43
C THR A 21 -0.39 4.60 2.01
N LEU A 22 -0.04 3.47 1.41
CA LEU A 22 -0.59 3.05 0.14
C LEU A 22 -1.91 2.33 0.40
N VAL A 23 -2.94 2.76 -0.31
CA VAL A 23 -4.31 2.30 -0.13
C VAL A 23 -4.83 1.80 -1.46
N GLU A 24 -5.34 0.59 -1.45
CA GLU A 24 -6.07 0.05 -2.58
C GLU A 24 -7.56 0.37 -2.42
N CYS A 25 -8.14 0.99 -3.42
CA CYS A 25 -9.54 1.40 -3.43
C CYS A 25 -10.29 0.58 -4.49
N ARG A 26 -11.30 -0.17 -4.02
CA ARG A 26 -12.16 -1.03 -4.85
C ARG A 26 -13.59 -0.47 -4.85
N LEU A 27 -14.22 -0.39 -6.02
CA LEU A 27 -15.66 -0.10 -6.11
C LEU A 27 -16.46 -1.25 -5.49
N VAL A 28 -17.43 -0.92 -4.63
CA VAL A 28 -18.33 -1.93 -4.03
C VAL A 28 -19.40 -2.37 -5.03
N ASP A 29 -19.91 -1.44 -5.85
CA ASP A 29 -20.94 -1.68 -6.86
C ASP A 29 -20.50 -1.09 -8.21
N LEU A 30 -20.38 -1.94 -9.22
CA LEU A 30 -19.92 -1.56 -10.56
C LEU A 30 -20.98 -0.79 -11.35
N ASP A 31 -22.26 -0.98 -11.03
CA ASP A 31 -23.37 -0.29 -11.67
C ASP A 31 -23.59 1.12 -11.07
N ARG A 32 -22.85 1.46 -10.01
CA ARG A 32 -22.88 2.74 -9.31
C ARG A 32 -21.46 3.27 -9.06
N PRO A 33 -20.79 3.81 -10.10
CA PRO A 33 -19.41 4.28 -10.00
C PRO A 33 -19.21 5.52 -9.09
N ASP A 34 -20.29 6.22 -8.74
CA ASP A 34 -20.33 7.28 -7.72
C ASP A 34 -20.64 6.75 -6.30
N GLY A 35 -20.78 5.43 -6.14
CA GLY A 35 -21.08 4.76 -4.89
C GLY A 35 -19.90 4.63 -3.93
N GLU A 36 -20.08 3.76 -2.94
CA GLU A 36 -19.09 3.54 -1.87
C GLU A 36 -17.84 2.83 -2.41
N TRP A 37 -16.67 3.29 -1.95
CA TRP A 37 -15.38 2.68 -2.24
C TRP A 37 -14.86 1.98 -0.99
N PHE A 38 -14.49 0.71 -1.13
CA PHE A 38 -13.78 0.00 -0.08
C PHE A 38 -12.30 0.38 -0.13
N ARG A 39 -11.75 0.83 1.00
CA ARG A 39 -10.37 1.34 1.10
C ARG A 39 -9.56 0.38 1.96
N ILE A 40 -8.53 -0.21 1.36
CA ILE A 40 -7.70 -1.24 1.96
C ILE A 40 -6.27 -0.71 2.06
N PRO A 41 -5.84 -0.21 3.23
CA PRO A 41 -4.45 0.10 3.48
C PRO A 41 -3.64 -1.20 3.47
N PHE A 42 -2.66 -1.31 2.57
CA PHE A 42 -1.88 -2.55 2.39
C PHE A 42 -0.39 -2.36 2.71
N ALA A 43 0.16 -1.17 2.44
CA ALA A 43 1.54 -0.84 2.76
C ALA A 43 1.66 0.55 3.39
N ARG A 44 2.67 0.75 4.23
CA ARG A 44 2.99 2.06 4.80
C ARG A 44 4.49 2.27 4.83
N LEU A 45 4.91 3.42 4.30
CA LEU A 45 6.28 3.92 4.40
C LEU A 45 6.31 4.93 5.54
N ARG A 46 7.23 4.76 6.49
CA ARG A 46 7.39 5.70 7.62
C ARG A 46 8.82 6.20 7.69
N PHE A 47 8.99 7.50 7.62
CA PHE A 47 10.30 8.14 7.72
C PHE A 47 10.69 8.39 9.18
N THR A 48 11.89 8.00 9.56
CA THR A 48 12.52 8.39 10.82
C THR A 48 13.87 9.04 10.54
N ARG A 49 14.23 10.10 11.27
CA ARG A 49 15.52 10.78 11.06
C ARG A 49 16.74 9.91 11.36
N SER A 50 16.59 8.88 12.17
CA SER A 50 17.69 8.00 12.60
C SER A 50 17.91 6.80 11.69
N ARG A 51 16.90 6.36 10.92
CA ARG A 51 16.96 5.15 10.09
C ARG A 51 16.58 5.37 8.62
N GLY A 52 16.02 6.53 8.26
CA GLY A 52 15.42 6.73 6.95
C GLY A 52 13.99 6.19 6.89
N TRP A 53 13.57 5.75 5.71
CA TRP A 53 12.25 5.17 5.45
C TRP A 53 12.21 3.69 5.83
N GLU A 54 11.18 3.33 6.59
CA GLU A 54 10.87 1.96 7.01
C GLU A 54 9.59 1.49 6.31
N LEU A 55 9.57 0.24 5.86
CA LEU A 55 8.40 -0.40 5.24
C LEU A 55 7.57 -1.15 6.28
N TYR A 56 6.25 -1.01 6.18
CA TYR A 56 5.26 -1.71 6.99
C TYR A 56 4.23 -2.38 6.09
N TRP A 57 3.80 -3.58 6.45
CA TRP A 57 2.71 -4.31 5.81
C TRP A 57 1.49 -4.36 6.73
N SER A 58 0.30 -4.42 6.14
CA SER A 58 -0.98 -4.47 6.87
C SER A 58 -1.45 -5.92 7.04
N ASP A 59 -1.80 -6.33 8.26
CA ASP A 59 -2.42 -7.64 8.48
C ASP A 59 -3.92 -7.65 8.16
N ARG A 60 -4.54 -8.83 8.25
CA ARG A 60 -5.99 -9.00 8.03
C ARG A 60 -6.90 -8.17 8.94
N ASN A 61 -6.37 -7.62 10.04
CA ASN A 61 -7.08 -6.76 10.98
C ASN A 61 -6.71 -5.28 10.80
N SER A 62 -6.10 -4.92 9.66
CA SER A 62 -5.64 -3.57 9.33
C SER A 62 -4.59 -3.01 10.29
N ARG A 63 -3.81 -3.87 10.95
CA ARG A 63 -2.67 -3.45 11.79
C ARG A 63 -1.38 -3.49 10.98
N PHE A 64 -0.57 -2.44 11.14
CA PHE A 64 0.71 -2.34 10.46
C PHE A 64 1.83 -2.98 11.27
N HIS A 65 2.60 -3.83 10.61
CA HIS A 65 3.77 -4.53 11.15
C HIS A 65 5.01 -4.16 10.34
N ALA A 66 6.17 -4.10 10.99
CA ALA A 66 7.42 -3.80 10.30
C ALA A 66 7.74 -4.93 9.30
N TYR A 67 8.22 -4.54 8.12
CA TYR A 67 8.71 -5.48 7.12
C TYR A 67 10.20 -5.73 7.37
N GLU A 68 10.54 -6.91 7.90
CA GLU A 68 11.90 -7.21 8.37
C GLU A 68 12.85 -7.68 7.26
N SER A 69 12.32 -7.98 6.06
CA SER A 69 13.12 -8.46 4.93
C SER A 69 13.84 -7.35 4.15
N LEU A 70 13.61 -6.08 4.51
CA LEU A 70 14.26 -4.93 3.90
C LEU A 70 14.70 -3.94 4.98
N ASP A 71 15.99 -3.60 4.96
CA ASP A 71 16.53 -2.59 5.87
C ASP A 71 15.98 -1.20 5.56
N PRO A 72 15.84 -0.32 6.57
CA PRO A 72 15.47 1.06 6.35
C PRO A 72 16.45 1.78 5.43
N THR A 73 15.94 2.66 4.58
CA THR A 73 16.71 3.31 3.52
C THR A 73 16.25 4.74 3.28
N ASP A 74 17.14 5.62 2.84
CA ASP A 74 16.78 6.96 2.39
C ASP A 74 16.18 6.96 0.96
N GLU A 75 16.32 5.84 0.24
CA GLU A 75 15.84 5.67 -1.13
C GLU A 75 14.43 5.05 -1.16
N VAL A 76 13.41 5.90 -1.24
CA VAL A 76 11.99 5.48 -1.31
C VAL A 76 11.72 4.52 -2.48
N ASP A 77 12.40 4.69 -3.61
CA ASP A 77 12.23 3.85 -4.79
C ASP A 77 12.56 2.38 -4.54
N VAL A 78 13.50 2.10 -3.62
CA VAL A 78 13.83 0.72 -3.21
C VAL A 78 12.63 0.07 -2.52
N LEU A 79 11.95 0.80 -1.64
CA LEU A 79 10.76 0.32 -0.93
C LEU A 79 9.57 0.14 -1.89
N LEU A 80 9.39 1.06 -2.84
CA LEU A 80 8.33 0.96 -3.85
C LEU A 80 8.55 -0.24 -4.78
N ARG A 81 9.81 -0.52 -5.14
CA ARG A 81 10.15 -1.72 -5.91
C ARG A 81 9.88 -3.00 -5.13
N GLU A 82 10.28 -3.06 -3.87
CA GLU A 82 9.99 -4.21 -3.00
C GLU A 82 8.49 -4.48 -2.91
N ILE A 83 7.68 -3.42 -2.73
CA ILE A 83 6.22 -3.54 -2.75
C ILE A 83 5.75 -4.05 -4.10
N SER A 84 6.23 -3.48 -5.21
CA SER A 84 5.80 -3.84 -6.57
C SER A 84 6.16 -5.27 -6.98
N GLU A 85 7.31 -5.76 -6.55
CA GLU A 85 7.76 -7.14 -6.82
C GLU A 85 7.03 -8.15 -5.91
N ASP A 86 6.59 -7.70 -4.73
CA ASP A 86 5.88 -8.45 -3.70
C ASP A 86 6.38 -9.90 -3.54
N PRO A 87 7.67 -10.09 -3.22
CA PRO A 87 8.29 -11.42 -3.20
C PRO A 87 7.68 -12.37 -2.16
N THR A 88 6.96 -11.81 -1.18
CA THR A 88 6.29 -12.55 -0.11
C THR A 88 4.78 -12.70 -0.33
N CYS A 89 4.22 -12.06 -1.38
CA CYS A 89 2.79 -12.01 -1.68
C CYS A 89 1.92 -11.47 -0.53
N ILE A 90 2.43 -10.50 0.23
CA ILE A 90 1.74 -9.93 1.39
C ILE A 90 1.15 -8.54 1.10
N PHE A 91 1.61 -7.86 0.05
CA PHE A 91 1.16 -6.51 -0.29
C PHE A 91 -0.04 -6.51 -1.23
N PHE A 92 -0.07 -7.44 -2.20
CA PHE A 92 -1.16 -7.57 -3.16
C PHE A 92 -1.86 -8.93 -3.01
N GLY A 93 -3.17 -8.89 -2.74
CA GLY A 93 -4.02 -10.07 -2.53
C GLY A 93 -5.44 -9.90 -3.05
#